data_AF-A0A3A2ZHN7-F1
#
_entry.id   AF-A0A3A2ZHN7-F1
#
_cell.length_a   1.000
_cell.length_b   1.000
_cell.length_c   1.000
_cell.angle_alpha   90.00
_cell.angle_beta   90.00
_cell.angle_gamma   90.00
#
_symmetry.space_group_name_H-M   'P 1'
#
loop_
_entity.id
_entity.type
_entity.pdbx_description
1 polymer ?
#
loop_
_entity_poly.entity_id
_entity_poly.type
_entity_poly.pdbx_seq_one_letter_code
_entity_poly.pdbx_strand_id
1 'polypeptide(L)'
;MLRNLLTALAFTGAERTLKRVILTTGAKHYGVHLGPVKCPMEETDPWIEGAGRPPNFYYRQQRILKEMSETSVGKGGGGWDWVVTYPNDVLGIVSGNFMNLVTALGVYAVICKELQEPFVFPGSREFYTRFDSFTDSRLHARFCRWAALEPDCKNQAFNVVDGDVQSWQTLWPKLANRFGLTVPADQFKGQDEKVVPLIERPPIIEQKESMGLEEVKRGEVRMRIDLSAWADRDEVKKAWERVA
;
A
#
# COMPACT_ATOMS: atom_id res chain seq x y z
N MET A 1 -1.76 -16.18 -11.64
CA MET A 1 -2.76 -15.29 -12.27
C MET A 1 -2.20 -14.47 -13.42
N LEU A 2 -1.22 -13.56 -13.23
CA LEU A 2 -0.69 -12.72 -14.32
C LEU A 2 -0.20 -13.52 -15.54
N ARG A 3 0.65 -14.55 -15.34
CA ARG A 3 1.11 -15.42 -16.44
C ARG A 3 -0.06 -16.03 -17.19
N ASN A 4 -1.04 -16.60 -16.50
CA ASN A 4 -2.21 -17.21 -17.13
C ASN A 4 -3.01 -16.21 -17.98
N LEU A 5 -3.22 -14.98 -17.49
CA LEU A 5 -3.89 -13.92 -18.25
C LEU A 5 -3.14 -13.62 -19.55
N LEU A 6 -1.84 -13.33 -19.45
CA LEU A 6 -1.02 -12.99 -20.61
C LEU A 6 -0.88 -14.17 -21.59
N THR A 7 -0.75 -15.40 -21.08
CA THR A 7 -0.73 -16.62 -21.91
C THR A 7 -2.05 -16.84 -22.63
N ALA A 8 -3.19 -16.55 -21.99
CA ALA A 8 -4.49 -16.64 -22.64
C ALA A 8 -4.63 -15.60 -23.76
N LEU A 9 -4.13 -14.37 -23.57
CA LEU A 9 -4.11 -13.34 -24.62
C LEU A 9 -3.24 -13.78 -25.81
N ALA A 10 -2.09 -14.40 -25.55
CA ALA A 10 -1.24 -14.97 -26.59
C ALA A 10 -1.94 -16.12 -27.34
N PHE A 11 -2.54 -17.07 -26.61
CA PHE A 11 -3.21 -18.24 -27.16
C PHE A 11 -4.40 -17.88 -28.05
N THR A 12 -5.19 -16.88 -27.63
CA THR A 12 -6.36 -16.39 -28.39
C THR A 12 -5.98 -15.48 -29.56
N GLY A 13 -4.70 -15.09 -29.68
CA GLY A 13 -4.23 -14.13 -30.67
C GLY A 13 -4.57 -12.67 -30.35
N ALA A 14 -5.28 -12.39 -29.24
CA ALA A 14 -5.58 -11.04 -28.77
C ALA A 14 -4.31 -10.22 -28.46
N GLU A 15 -3.20 -10.89 -28.15
CA GLU A 15 -1.88 -10.27 -27.98
C GLU A 15 -1.42 -9.49 -29.22
N ARG A 16 -1.87 -9.84 -30.44
CA ARG A 16 -1.41 -9.19 -31.69
C ARG A 16 -1.79 -7.71 -31.79
N THR A 17 -2.89 -7.30 -31.14
CA THR A 17 -3.36 -5.91 -31.11
C THR A 17 -3.03 -5.20 -29.81
N LEU A 18 -2.55 -5.93 -28.79
CA LEU A 18 -2.12 -5.37 -27.52
C LEU A 18 -0.96 -4.42 -27.73
N LYS A 19 -0.96 -3.29 -27.01
CA LYS A 19 0.08 -2.25 -27.10
C LYS A 19 0.86 -2.08 -25.81
N ARG A 20 0.16 -2.06 -24.68
CA ARG A 20 0.74 -1.85 -23.36
C ARG A 20 -0.01 -2.64 -22.30
N VAL A 21 0.72 -3.20 -21.35
CA VAL A 21 0.16 -3.77 -20.12
C VAL A 21 0.62 -2.92 -18.94
N ILE A 22 -0.35 -2.43 -18.16
CA ILE A 22 -0.08 -1.69 -16.93
C ILE A 22 -0.27 -2.64 -15.74
N LEU A 23 0.79 -2.86 -14.98
CA LEU A 23 0.78 -3.67 -13.77
C LEU A 23 0.80 -2.78 -12.53
N THR A 24 -0.27 -2.80 -11.75
CA THR A 24 -0.28 -2.18 -10.43
C THR A 24 0.36 -3.10 -9.41
N THR A 25 1.41 -2.61 -8.73
CA THR A 25 1.96 -3.25 -7.53
C THR A 25 1.71 -2.37 -6.30
N GLY A 26 2.72 -1.65 -5.78
CA GLY A 26 2.58 -0.76 -4.62
C GLY A 26 3.87 -0.57 -3.83
N ALA A 27 3.82 0.28 -2.81
CA ALA A 27 4.96 0.65 -1.96
C ALA A 27 5.65 -0.54 -1.25
N LYS A 28 5.00 -1.72 -1.16
CA LYS A 28 5.68 -2.95 -0.72
C LYS A 28 6.81 -3.39 -1.66
N HIS A 29 6.95 -2.79 -2.85
CA HIS A 29 8.14 -2.88 -3.69
C HIS A 29 9.41 -2.47 -2.93
N TYR A 30 9.32 -1.50 -2.03
CA TYR A 30 10.43 -1.00 -1.22
C TYR A 30 10.59 -1.74 0.11
N GLY A 31 9.72 -2.73 0.38
CA GLY A 31 9.78 -3.50 1.62
C GLY A 31 9.19 -2.81 2.85
N VAL A 32 8.33 -1.79 2.71
CA VAL A 32 7.72 -1.06 3.86
C VAL A 32 7.05 -1.93 4.92
N HIS A 33 6.60 -3.14 4.55
CA HIS A 33 5.98 -4.14 5.44
C HIS A 33 7.02 -4.98 6.22
N LEU A 34 8.31 -4.79 5.96
CA LEU A 34 9.42 -5.54 6.55
C LEU A 34 10.23 -4.69 7.54
N GLY A 35 10.07 -3.36 7.56
CA GLY A 35 10.77 -2.48 8.48
C GLY A 35 11.12 -1.14 7.86
N PRO A 36 12.01 -0.38 8.51
CA PRO A 36 12.53 0.88 7.98
C PRO A 36 13.06 0.75 6.55
N VAL A 37 12.71 1.72 5.72
CA VAL A 37 13.12 1.86 4.31
C VAL A 37 13.82 3.20 4.10
N LYS A 38 14.48 3.38 2.95
CA LYS A 38 14.88 4.71 2.48
C LYS A 38 13.66 5.60 2.31
N CYS A 39 13.74 6.86 2.74
CA CYS A 39 12.73 7.88 2.47
C CYS A 39 13.40 9.15 1.89
N PRO A 40 12.94 9.69 0.75
CA PRO A 40 11.87 9.16 -0.11
C PRO A 40 12.28 7.85 -0.82
N MET A 41 11.31 7.03 -1.19
CA MET A 41 11.51 5.82 -2.00
C MET A 41 11.54 6.21 -3.48
N GLU A 42 12.46 5.64 -4.25
CA GLU A 42 12.65 5.99 -5.66
C GLU A 42 12.62 4.72 -6.53
N GLU A 43 12.12 4.80 -7.75
CA GLU A 43 11.94 3.66 -8.67
C GLU A 43 13.26 2.99 -9.06
N THR A 44 14.38 3.67 -8.86
CA THR A 44 15.75 3.16 -9.02
C THR A 44 16.27 2.41 -7.81
N ASP A 45 15.52 2.38 -6.69
CA ASP A 45 15.93 1.63 -5.50
C ASP A 45 16.04 0.13 -5.80
N PRO A 46 17.00 -0.56 -5.16
CA PRO A 46 17.22 -1.97 -5.39
C PRO A 46 16.01 -2.79 -4.92
N TRP A 47 15.77 -3.91 -5.60
CA TRP A 47 14.76 -4.86 -5.16
C TRP A 47 15.20 -5.50 -3.85
N ILE A 48 14.28 -5.51 -2.88
CA ILE A 48 14.52 -6.03 -1.53
C ILE A 48 14.36 -7.56 -1.53
N GLU A 49 15.38 -8.28 -1.99
CA GLU A 49 15.43 -9.76 -2.08
C GLU A 49 16.63 -10.33 -1.31
N GLY A 50 16.75 -11.67 -1.25
CA GLY A 50 17.89 -12.37 -0.64
C GLY A 50 17.57 -13.07 0.68
N ALA A 51 18.61 -13.59 1.33
CA ALA A 51 18.48 -14.38 2.55
C ALA A 51 17.84 -13.57 3.69
N GLY A 52 16.95 -14.21 4.45
CA GLY A 52 16.23 -13.60 5.57
C GLY A 52 15.00 -12.77 5.17
N ARG A 53 14.59 -12.79 3.90
CA ARG A 53 13.42 -12.05 3.39
C ARG A 53 12.36 -12.98 2.81
N PRO A 54 11.07 -12.73 3.08
CA PRO A 54 10.00 -13.45 2.40
C PRO A 54 9.98 -13.07 0.91
N PRO A 55 9.57 -13.98 0.01
CA PRO A 55 9.38 -13.64 -1.39
C PRO A 55 8.35 -12.53 -1.58
N ASN A 56 8.71 -11.50 -2.35
CA ASN A 56 7.77 -10.46 -2.75
C ASN A 56 7.16 -10.80 -4.11
N PHE A 57 5.84 -11.02 -4.13
CA PHE A 57 5.15 -11.42 -5.36
C PHE A 57 5.17 -10.33 -6.44
N TYR A 58 5.37 -9.05 -6.08
CA TYR A 58 5.53 -7.97 -7.05
C TYR A 58 6.70 -8.21 -7.99
N TYR A 59 7.84 -8.66 -7.46
CA TYR A 59 9.03 -8.97 -8.25
C TYR A 59 8.78 -10.11 -9.23
N ARG A 60 8.07 -11.16 -8.77
CA ARG A 60 7.66 -12.26 -9.65
C ARG A 60 6.73 -11.78 -10.77
N GLN A 61 5.74 -10.94 -10.45
CA GLN A 61 4.84 -10.37 -11.45
C GLN A 61 5.59 -9.51 -12.46
N GLN A 62 6.49 -8.63 -12.01
CA GLN A 62 7.29 -7.78 -12.89
C GLN A 62 8.23 -8.58 -13.79
N ARG A 63 8.88 -9.64 -13.29
CA ARG A 63 9.70 -10.55 -14.12
C ARG A 63 8.86 -11.20 -15.23
N ILE A 64 7.68 -11.74 -14.88
CA ILE A 64 6.75 -12.33 -15.85
C ILE A 64 6.33 -11.29 -16.89
N LEU A 65 5.98 -10.08 -16.45
CA LEU A 65 5.56 -9.00 -17.34
C LEU A 65 6.65 -8.64 -18.36
N LYS A 66 7.89 -8.47 -17.89
CA LYS A 66 9.06 -8.16 -18.72
C LYS A 66 9.35 -9.30 -19.71
N GLU A 67 9.46 -10.53 -19.22
CA GLU A 67 9.70 -11.75 -20.05
C GLU A 67 8.63 -11.90 -21.15
N MET A 68 7.36 -11.71 -20.81
CA MET A 68 6.27 -11.87 -21.77
C MET A 68 6.19 -10.72 -22.78
N SER A 69 6.50 -9.49 -22.35
CA SER A 69 6.63 -8.33 -23.26
C SER A 69 7.75 -8.55 -24.27
N GLU A 70 8.93 -8.95 -23.82
CA GLU A 70 10.09 -9.22 -24.67
C GLU A 70 9.81 -10.32 -25.69
N THR A 71 9.20 -11.42 -25.25
CA THR A 71 8.86 -12.55 -26.13
C THR A 71 7.62 -12.31 -27.01
N SER A 72 6.90 -11.19 -26.85
CA SER A 72 5.75 -10.84 -27.71
C SER A 72 6.18 -10.33 -29.10
N VAL A 73 7.42 -9.81 -29.19
CA VAL A 73 7.98 -9.26 -30.43
C VAL A 73 8.11 -10.36 -31.48
N GLY A 74 7.67 -10.10 -32.71
CA GLY A 74 7.81 -11.03 -33.84
C GLY A 74 6.72 -12.12 -33.94
N LYS A 75 5.75 -12.19 -33.03
CA LYS A 75 4.64 -13.18 -33.05
C LYS A 75 3.46 -12.80 -33.97
N GLY A 76 3.72 -12.05 -35.05
CA GLY A 76 2.69 -11.60 -36.01
C GLY A 76 1.95 -10.32 -35.59
N GLY A 77 2.46 -9.59 -34.60
CA GLY A 77 2.06 -8.23 -34.23
C GLY A 77 3.29 -7.36 -33.93
N GLY A 78 3.09 -6.09 -33.59
CA GLY A 78 4.18 -5.12 -33.30
C GLY A 78 4.87 -5.29 -31.94
N GLY A 79 4.52 -6.33 -31.17
CA GLY A 79 4.85 -6.46 -29.76
C GLY A 79 4.05 -5.51 -28.86
N TRP A 80 4.14 -5.71 -27.55
CA TRP A 80 3.58 -4.82 -26.54
C TRP A 80 4.62 -4.49 -25.47
N ASP A 81 4.51 -3.32 -24.86
CA ASP A 81 5.38 -2.85 -23.79
C ASP A 81 4.66 -2.78 -22.44
N TRP A 82 5.34 -2.36 -21.39
CA TRP A 82 4.76 -2.35 -20.05
C TRP A 82 4.98 -1.06 -19.29
N VAL A 83 4.09 -0.83 -18.33
CA VAL A 83 4.27 0.15 -17.24
C VAL A 83 3.99 -0.56 -15.93
N VAL A 84 4.77 -0.24 -14.89
CA VAL A 84 4.46 -0.68 -13.52
C VAL A 84 4.17 0.55 -12.66
N THR A 85 3.15 0.49 -11.81
CA THR A 85 2.85 1.59 -10.88
C THR A 85 3.00 1.14 -9.43
N TYR A 86 3.62 1.99 -8.61
CA TYR A 86 3.86 1.83 -7.19
C TYR A 86 3.02 2.86 -6.40
N PRO A 87 1.69 2.67 -6.31
CA PRO A 87 0.89 3.50 -5.41
C PRO A 87 1.28 3.27 -3.94
N ASN A 88 1.07 4.28 -3.09
CA ASN A 88 1.06 4.09 -1.65
C ASN A 88 -0.34 3.61 -1.21
N ASP A 89 -0.74 3.87 0.05
CA ASP A 89 -2.10 3.55 0.52
C ASP A 89 -3.16 4.20 -0.38
N VAL A 90 -3.91 3.35 -1.09
CA VAL A 90 -4.90 3.79 -2.08
C VAL A 90 -6.19 4.17 -1.37
N LEU A 91 -6.59 5.43 -1.52
CA LEU A 91 -7.84 5.97 -1.01
C LEU A 91 -8.93 5.87 -2.08
N GLY A 92 -9.95 5.06 -1.83
CA GLY A 92 -11.04 4.86 -2.78
C GLY A 92 -12.18 4.04 -2.19
N ILE A 93 -13.30 4.01 -2.92
CA ILE A 93 -14.51 3.30 -2.51
C ILE A 93 -14.75 2.18 -3.53
N VAL A 94 -14.65 0.94 -3.08
CA VAL A 94 -14.99 -0.25 -3.86
C VAL A 94 -15.34 -1.37 -2.89
N SER A 95 -16.27 -2.24 -3.27
CA SER A 95 -16.60 -3.46 -2.53
C SER A 95 -15.72 -4.63 -2.97
N GLY A 96 -15.43 -5.55 -2.05
CA GLY A 96 -14.72 -6.80 -2.35
C GLY A 96 -13.19 -6.69 -2.51
N ASN A 97 -12.57 -5.55 -2.23
CA ASN A 97 -11.12 -5.46 -2.15
C ASN A 97 -10.61 -5.84 -0.75
N PHE A 98 -9.42 -6.45 -0.69
CA PHE A 98 -8.84 -6.94 0.57
C PHE A 98 -8.05 -5.88 1.34
N MET A 99 -7.76 -4.72 0.74
CA MET A 99 -7.00 -3.62 1.36
C MET A 99 -7.73 -2.30 1.11
N ASN A 100 -8.61 -1.92 2.04
CA ASN A 100 -9.33 -0.65 1.98
C ASN A 100 -9.23 0.12 3.30
N LEU A 101 -8.27 1.05 3.36
CA LEU A 101 -8.05 1.89 4.53
C LEU A 101 -9.27 2.76 4.84
N VAL A 102 -9.87 3.38 3.82
CA VAL A 102 -11.00 4.30 3.98
C VAL A 102 -12.21 3.57 4.59
N THR A 103 -12.53 2.38 4.07
CA THR A 103 -13.63 1.57 4.61
C THR A 103 -13.35 1.13 6.04
N ALA A 104 -12.15 0.62 6.33
CA ALA A 104 -11.80 0.16 7.68
C ALA A 104 -11.92 1.29 8.71
N LEU A 105 -11.43 2.49 8.38
CA LEU A 105 -11.53 3.67 9.23
C LEU A 105 -12.98 4.15 9.40
N GLY A 106 -13.77 4.11 8.34
CA GLY A 106 -15.19 4.43 8.39
C GLY A 106 -15.96 3.48 9.31
N VAL A 107 -15.73 2.16 9.18
CA VAL A 107 -16.32 1.14 10.06
C VAL A 107 -15.93 1.39 11.51
N TYR A 108 -14.64 1.60 11.78
CA TYR A 108 -14.17 1.89 13.14
C TYR A 108 -14.84 3.14 13.73
N ALA A 109 -14.92 4.24 12.97
CA ALA A 109 -15.59 5.47 13.41
C ALA A 109 -17.09 5.27 13.67
N VAL A 110 -17.81 4.59 12.77
CA VAL A 110 -19.25 4.34 12.93
C VAL A 110 -19.53 3.51 14.17
N ILE A 111 -18.74 2.46 14.41
CA ILE A 111 -18.92 1.61 15.59
C ILE A 111 -18.58 2.36 16.89
N CYS A 112 -17.47 3.10 16.93
CA CYS A 112 -17.15 3.92 18.10
C CYS A 112 -18.27 4.91 18.42
N LYS A 113 -18.89 5.50 17.39
CA LYS A 113 -20.04 6.39 17.57
C LYS A 113 -21.25 5.67 18.16
N GLU A 114 -21.59 4.52 17.59
CA GLU A 114 -22.73 3.70 18.01
C GLU A 114 -22.58 3.21 19.45
N LEU A 115 -21.36 2.85 19.86
CA LEU A 115 -21.05 2.43 21.23
C LEU A 115 -20.77 3.58 22.20
N GLN A 116 -20.73 4.82 21.71
CA GLN A 116 -20.30 6.00 22.48
C GLN A 116 -18.90 5.83 23.10
N GLU A 117 -18.02 5.09 22.42
CA GLU A 117 -16.65 4.83 22.85
C GLU A 117 -15.69 5.98 22.45
N PRO A 118 -14.58 6.15 23.19
CA PRO A 118 -13.51 7.06 22.81
C PRO A 118 -12.95 6.74 21.41
N PHE A 119 -12.88 7.74 20.52
CA PHE A 119 -12.32 7.58 19.18
C PHE A 119 -10.79 7.77 19.17
N VAL A 120 -10.09 6.73 19.64
CA VAL A 120 -8.63 6.71 19.81
C VAL A 120 -7.94 6.28 18.52
N PHE A 121 -6.82 6.91 18.17
CA PHE A 121 -6.00 6.44 17.05
C PHE A 121 -5.45 5.03 17.34
N PRO A 122 -5.73 4.03 16.50
CA PRO A 122 -5.35 2.64 16.78
C PRO A 122 -3.86 2.36 16.55
N GLY A 123 -3.15 3.24 15.85
CA GLY A 123 -1.72 3.12 15.60
C GLY A 123 -0.85 3.77 16.68
N SER A 124 0.46 3.78 16.43
CA SER A 124 1.44 4.31 17.39
C SER A 124 1.47 5.84 17.43
N ARG A 125 1.87 6.40 18.58
CA ARG A 125 2.13 7.84 18.72
C ARG A 125 3.19 8.34 17.73
N GLU A 126 4.21 7.52 17.49
CA GLU A 126 5.29 7.85 16.58
C GLU A 126 4.78 8.00 15.14
N PHE A 127 3.94 7.07 14.67
CA PHE A 127 3.37 7.15 13.32
C PHE A 127 2.31 8.26 13.23
N TYR A 128 1.61 8.56 14.31
CA TYR A 128 0.59 9.61 14.35
C TYR A 128 1.13 10.98 13.89
N THR A 129 2.38 11.30 14.25
CA THR A 129 3.02 12.59 13.96
C THR A 129 3.96 12.56 12.76
N ARG A 130 4.12 11.40 12.09
CA ARG A 130 4.99 11.27 10.92
C ARG A 130 4.29 11.75 9.65
N PHE A 131 5.10 12.17 8.68
CA PHE A 131 4.63 12.43 7.33
C PHE A 131 4.38 11.12 6.60
N ASP A 132 3.33 11.13 5.79
CA ASP A 132 2.94 10.07 4.89
C ASP A 132 2.41 10.69 3.59
N SER A 133 2.25 9.86 2.57
CA SER A 133 1.63 10.22 1.29
C SER A 133 0.53 9.23 0.95
N PHE A 134 -0.45 9.62 0.16
CA PHE A 134 -1.54 8.73 -0.22
C PHE A 134 -1.71 8.73 -1.73
N THR A 135 -2.52 7.78 -2.21
CA THR A 135 -2.89 7.71 -3.62
C THR A 135 -4.41 7.70 -3.76
N ASP A 136 -5.02 8.78 -4.23
CA ASP A 136 -6.43 8.79 -4.64
C ASP A 136 -6.63 7.83 -5.83
N SER A 137 -7.60 6.94 -5.72
CA SER A 137 -7.85 5.90 -6.72
C SER A 137 -8.21 6.46 -8.10
N ARG A 138 -8.83 7.65 -8.16
CA ARG A 138 -9.18 8.32 -9.43
C ARG A 138 -7.94 8.99 -10.01
N LEU A 139 -7.04 9.54 -9.19
CA LEU A 139 -5.74 10.02 -9.64
C LEU A 139 -4.92 8.88 -10.25
N HIS A 140 -4.85 7.74 -9.57
CA HIS A 140 -4.13 6.58 -10.09
C HIS A 140 -4.75 6.06 -11.40
N ALA A 141 -6.09 6.01 -11.50
CA ALA A 141 -6.76 5.65 -12.74
C ALA A 141 -6.46 6.62 -13.90
N ARG A 142 -6.43 7.94 -13.62
CA ARG A 142 -6.03 8.96 -14.61
C ARG A 142 -4.58 8.78 -15.03
N PHE A 143 -3.68 8.52 -14.09
CA PHE A 143 -2.27 8.24 -14.38
C PHE A 143 -2.13 7.01 -15.28
N CYS A 144 -2.78 5.89 -14.93
CA CYS A 144 -2.76 4.68 -15.76
C CYS A 144 -3.30 4.94 -17.18
N ARG A 145 -4.38 5.72 -17.31
CA ARG A 145 -4.90 6.10 -18.64
C ARG A 145 -3.90 6.92 -19.45
N TRP A 146 -3.24 7.90 -18.83
CA TRP A 146 -2.20 8.69 -19.49
C TRP A 146 -1.00 7.82 -19.86
N ALA A 147 -0.46 7.07 -18.90
CA ALA A 147 0.66 6.16 -19.09
C ALA A 147 0.35 5.03 -20.08
N ALA A 148 -0.91 4.72 -20.38
CA ALA A 148 -1.28 3.79 -21.44
C ALA A 148 -0.99 4.34 -22.86
N LEU A 149 -0.96 5.66 -23.00
CA LEU A 149 -0.92 6.37 -24.29
C LEU A 149 0.39 7.15 -24.51
N GLU A 150 1.11 7.51 -23.45
CA GLU A 150 2.36 8.27 -23.51
C GLU A 150 3.54 7.41 -23.99
N PRO A 151 4.16 7.67 -25.16
CA PRO A 151 5.28 6.87 -25.65
C PRO A 151 6.45 6.75 -24.68
N ASP A 152 6.78 7.82 -23.95
CA ASP A 152 7.94 7.87 -23.04
C ASP A 152 7.76 7.03 -21.77
N CYS A 153 6.54 6.58 -21.48
CA CYS A 153 6.28 5.63 -20.39
C CYS A 153 6.66 4.19 -20.74
N LYS A 154 7.11 3.90 -21.96
CA LYS A 154 7.47 2.55 -22.38
C LYS A 154 8.51 1.91 -21.46
N ASN A 155 8.16 0.75 -20.91
CA ASN A 155 9.02 -0.07 -20.06
C ASN A 155 9.53 0.67 -18.82
N GLN A 156 8.69 1.52 -18.24
CA GLN A 156 9.00 2.30 -17.05
C GLN A 156 8.19 1.83 -15.83
N ALA A 157 8.73 2.09 -14.65
CA ALA A 157 8.02 1.99 -13.39
C ALA A 157 7.85 3.39 -12.79
N PHE A 158 6.72 3.64 -12.11
CA PHE A 158 6.42 4.94 -11.53
C PHE A 158 5.78 4.81 -10.14
N ASN A 159 6.31 5.55 -9.18
CA ASN A 159 5.58 5.94 -7.98
C ASN A 159 4.38 6.80 -8.37
N VAL A 160 3.23 6.54 -7.74
CA VAL A 160 2.01 7.31 -8.01
C VAL A 160 1.37 7.70 -6.70
N VAL A 161 1.58 8.96 -6.29
CA VAL A 161 1.02 9.56 -5.07
C VAL A 161 0.34 10.89 -5.41
N ASP A 162 -0.45 11.42 -4.48
CA ASP A 162 -1.25 12.63 -4.69
C ASP A 162 -0.41 13.91 -4.86
N GLY A 163 0.87 13.85 -4.51
CA GLY A 163 1.84 14.94 -4.65
C GLY A 163 1.92 15.87 -3.43
N ASP A 164 1.07 15.65 -2.42
CA ASP A 164 1.15 16.30 -1.11
C ASP A 164 1.70 15.36 -0.03
N VAL A 165 1.88 15.91 1.17
CA VAL A 165 2.24 15.17 2.38
C VAL A 165 1.17 15.38 3.45
N GLN A 166 0.82 14.32 4.17
CA GLN A 166 -0.17 14.33 5.24
C GLN A 166 0.41 13.69 6.50
N SER A 167 -0.31 13.83 7.61
CA SER A 167 0.00 13.14 8.86
C SER A 167 -1.30 12.76 9.57
N TRP A 168 -1.29 11.69 10.35
CA TRP A 168 -2.49 11.29 11.10
C TRP A 168 -2.89 12.33 12.15
N GLN A 169 -1.96 13.12 12.69
CA GLN A 169 -2.30 14.26 13.55
C GLN A 169 -3.14 15.33 12.86
N THR A 170 -3.09 15.39 11.52
CA THR A 170 -3.95 16.27 10.72
C THR A 170 -5.21 15.55 10.24
N LEU A 171 -5.10 14.28 9.82
CA LEU A 171 -6.22 13.52 9.24
C LEU A 171 -7.20 13.01 10.30
N TRP A 172 -6.71 12.54 11.45
CA TRP A 172 -7.52 11.90 12.48
C TRP A 172 -8.57 12.84 13.09
N PRO A 173 -8.24 14.10 13.47
CA PRO A 173 -9.27 15.04 13.94
C PRO A 173 -10.30 15.38 12.87
N LYS A 174 -9.90 15.46 11.60
CA LYS A 174 -10.84 15.68 10.47
C LYS A 174 -11.81 14.51 10.32
N LEU A 175 -11.31 13.28 10.44
CA LEU A 175 -12.13 12.08 10.44
C LEU A 175 -13.11 12.06 11.62
N ALA A 176 -12.63 12.35 12.83
CA ALA A 176 -13.48 12.44 14.02
C ALA A 176 -14.62 13.46 13.81
N ASN A 177 -14.29 14.68 13.38
CA ASN A 177 -15.27 15.73 13.09
C ASN A 177 -16.29 15.29 12.03
N ARG A 178 -15.86 14.59 10.98
CA ARG A 178 -16.74 14.08 9.91
C ARG A 178 -17.81 13.11 10.43
N PHE A 179 -17.53 12.37 11.49
CA PHE A 179 -18.46 11.42 12.12
C PHE A 179 -19.16 12.00 13.36
N GLY A 180 -18.80 13.20 13.81
CA GLY A 180 -19.31 13.80 15.04
C GLY A 180 -18.73 13.14 16.30
N LEU A 181 -17.47 12.71 16.21
CA LEU A 181 -16.68 12.13 17.30
C LEU A 181 -15.66 13.15 17.82
N THR A 182 -15.17 12.92 19.03
CA THR A 182 -14.07 13.69 19.62
C THR A 182 -12.87 12.78 19.83
N VAL A 183 -11.68 13.28 19.47
CA VAL A 183 -10.41 12.61 19.76
C VAL A 183 -10.03 12.89 21.22
N PRO A 184 -9.81 11.87 22.08
CA PRO A 184 -9.40 12.09 23.46
C PRO A 184 -8.06 12.83 23.55
N ALA A 185 -7.97 13.87 24.39
CA ALA A 185 -6.75 14.66 24.56
C ALA A 185 -5.59 13.82 25.11
N ASP A 186 -5.91 12.77 25.86
CA ASP A 186 -4.96 11.83 26.42
C ASP A 186 -4.96 10.48 25.71
N GLN A 187 -5.38 10.45 24.42
CA GLN A 187 -5.44 9.23 23.62
C GLN A 187 -4.14 8.44 23.62
N PHE A 188 -2.98 9.05 23.92
CA PHE A 188 -1.65 8.40 23.99
C PHE A 188 -1.12 8.13 25.42
N LYS A 189 -1.93 8.26 26.48
CA LYS A 189 -1.55 7.82 27.84
C LYS A 189 -1.71 6.31 28.00
N GLY A 190 -0.72 5.63 28.58
CA GLY A 190 -0.72 4.16 28.71
C GLY A 190 0.06 3.47 27.60
N GLN A 191 0.18 2.15 27.70
CA GLN A 191 1.03 1.34 26.81
C GLN A 191 0.30 0.90 25.54
N ASP A 192 1.06 0.52 24.51
CA ASP A 192 0.53 -0.08 23.29
C ASP A 192 0.00 -1.49 23.62
N GLU A 193 -1.21 -1.84 23.17
CA GLU A 193 -1.81 -3.17 23.40
C GLU A 193 -1.02 -4.29 22.70
N LYS A 194 -0.38 -3.99 21.58
CA LYS A 194 0.37 -4.98 20.81
C LYS A 194 1.56 -4.38 20.08
N VAL A 195 2.72 -5.01 20.26
CA VAL A 195 3.96 -4.65 19.57
C VAL A 195 4.45 -5.88 18.82
N VAL A 196 4.58 -5.74 17.50
CA VAL A 196 5.03 -6.82 16.61
C VAL A 196 6.37 -6.44 16.01
N PRO A 197 7.47 -7.11 16.36
CA PRO A 197 8.76 -6.84 15.73
C PRO A 197 8.72 -7.29 14.26
N LEU A 198 9.22 -6.45 13.37
CA LEU A 198 9.36 -6.76 11.94
C LEU A 198 10.62 -7.61 11.70
N ILE A 199 11.07 -7.83 10.46
CA ILE A 199 12.21 -8.73 10.23
C ILE A 199 13.51 -8.14 10.80
N GLU A 200 14.46 -9.00 11.16
CA GLU A 200 15.73 -8.59 11.76
C GLU A 200 16.61 -7.76 10.82
N ARG A 201 16.50 -8.02 9.51
CA ARG A 201 17.24 -7.31 8.46
C ARG A 201 16.30 -6.39 7.67
N PRO A 202 15.99 -5.17 8.17
CA PRO A 202 15.08 -4.26 7.48
C PRO A 202 15.62 -3.81 6.11
N PRO A 203 14.74 -3.36 5.20
CA PRO A 203 15.12 -2.96 3.84
C PRO A 203 16.21 -1.89 3.75
N ILE A 204 16.20 -0.90 4.65
CA ILE A 204 17.18 0.22 4.63
C ILE A 204 18.65 -0.25 4.73
N ILE A 205 18.90 -1.48 5.20
CA ILE A 205 20.25 -2.07 5.23
C ILE A 205 20.89 -2.13 3.84
N GLU A 206 20.11 -2.27 2.77
CA GLU A 206 20.66 -2.36 1.40
C GLU A 206 21.38 -1.08 0.96
N GLN A 207 21.12 0.04 1.63
CA GLN A 207 21.68 1.34 1.28
C GLN A 207 22.33 2.03 2.47
N LYS A 208 22.52 1.33 3.60
CA LYS A 208 23.02 1.94 4.83
C LYS A 208 24.42 2.55 4.65
N GLU A 209 25.28 1.90 3.87
CA GLU A 209 26.66 2.34 3.66
C GLU A 209 26.73 3.64 2.85
N SER A 210 25.95 3.75 1.77
CA SER A 210 25.88 4.98 0.98
C SER A 210 25.21 6.13 1.73
N MET A 211 24.42 5.83 2.76
CA MET A 211 23.79 6.81 3.65
C MET A 211 24.64 7.17 4.88
N GLY A 212 25.77 6.49 5.11
CA GLY A 212 26.57 6.67 6.33
C GLY A 212 25.88 6.21 7.62
N LEU A 213 24.98 5.23 7.53
CA LEU A 213 24.29 4.65 8.68
C LEU A 213 25.08 3.46 9.24
N GLU A 214 25.70 3.65 10.40
CA GLU A 214 26.45 2.60 11.10
C GLU A 214 25.50 1.53 11.68
N GLU A 215 24.47 1.98 12.39
CA GLU A 215 23.46 1.13 13.01
C GLU A 215 22.08 1.34 12.39
N VAL A 216 21.35 0.24 12.19
CA VAL A 216 19.97 0.26 11.72
C VAL A 216 19.11 -0.46 12.75
N LYS A 217 18.14 0.26 13.32
CA LYS A 217 17.19 -0.32 14.27
C LYS A 217 16.21 -1.24 13.55
N ARG A 218 15.89 -2.37 14.20
CA ARG A 218 14.80 -3.27 13.79
C ARG A 218 13.48 -2.50 13.83
N GLY A 219 12.66 -2.68 12.81
CA GLY A 219 11.31 -2.10 12.78
C GLY A 219 10.34 -2.82 13.71
N GLU A 220 9.28 -2.13 14.08
CA GLU A 220 8.16 -2.70 14.83
C GLU A 220 6.84 -2.06 14.38
N VAL A 221 5.77 -2.85 14.42
CA VAL A 221 4.40 -2.36 14.30
C VAL A 221 3.83 -2.26 15.71
N ARG A 222 3.53 -1.04 16.13
CA ARG A 222 2.90 -0.75 17.42
C ARG A 222 1.43 -0.43 17.19
N MET A 223 0.57 -1.26 17.74
CA MET A 223 -0.88 -1.10 17.75
C MET A 223 -1.30 -0.70 19.15
N ARG A 224 -1.88 0.48 19.22
CA ARG A 224 -2.43 1.00 20.45
C ARG A 224 -3.75 0.34 20.80
N ILE A 225 -4.48 -0.09 19.78
CA ILE A 225 -5.65 -0.96 19.88
C ILE A 225 -5.38 -2.17 19.00
N ASP A 226 -5.46 -3.39 19.54
CA ASP A 226 -5.52 -4.59 18.71
C ASP A 226 -6.90 -4.63 18.03
N LEU A 227 -6.96 -4.07 16.82
CA LEU A 227 -8.21 -3.98 16.06
C LEU A 227 -8.87 -5.33 15.77
N SER A 228 -8.10 -6.42 15.73
CA SER A 228 -8.66 -7.77 15.59
C SER A 228 -9.40 -8.18 16.86
N ALA A 229 -8.76 -8.01 18.02
CA ALA A 229 -9.40 -8.30 19.30
C ALA A 229 -10.59 -7.36 19.56
N TRP A 230 -10.47 -6.08 19.21
CA TRP A 230 -11.54 -5.09 19.30
C TRP A 230 -12.76 -5.47 18.44
N ALA A 231 -12.53 -5.93 17.20
CA ALA A 231 -13.60 -6.35 16.29
C ALA A 231 -14.29 -7.65 16.74
N ASP A 232 -13.60 -8.46 17.55
CA ASP A 232 -14.14 -9.71 18.05
C ASP A 232 -15.07 -9.56 19.27
N ARG A 233 -15.12 -8.39 19.89
CA ARG A 233 -15.99 -8.10 21.04
C ARG A 233 -17.47 -8.21 20.66
N ASP A 234 -18.26 -8.82 21.55
CA ASP A 234 -19.69 -9.04 21.31
C ASP A 234 -20.46 -7.74 21.10
N GLU A 235 -20.13 -6.68 21.85
CA GLU A 235 -20.75 -5.36 21.69
C GLU A 235 -20.44 -4.72 20.34
N VAL A 236 -19.25 -4.94 19.78
CA VAL A 236 -18.86 -4.43 18.45
C VAL A 236 -19.64 -5.16 17.36
N LYS A 237 -19.75 -6.49 17.45
CA LYS A 237 -20.57 -7.31 16.53
C LYS A 237 -22.03 -6.88 16.55
N LYS A 238 -22.61 -6.70 17.74
CA LYS A 238 -23.98 -6.21 17.92
C LYS A 238 -24.16 -4.77 17.41
N ALA A 239 -23.17 -3.90 17.58
CA ALA A 239 -23.23 -2.53 17.05
C ALA A 239 -23.23 -2.55 15.52
N TRP A 240 -22.42 -3.40 14.90
CA TRP A 240 -22.39 -3.59 13.45
C TRP A 240 -23.77 -4.01 12.91
N GLU A 241 -24.43 -4.99 13.54
CA GLU A 241 -25.78 -5.45 13.16
C GLU A 241 -26.85 -4.35 13.20
N ARG A 242 -26.65 -3.27 13.97
CA ARG A 242 -27.59 -2.15 14.04
C ARG A 242 -27.36 -1.09 12.97
N VAL A 243 -26.15 -0.98 12.44
CA VAL A 243 -25.72 0.14 11.57
C VAL A 243 -25.41 -0.27 10.13
N ALA A 244 -25.31 -1.58 9.85
CA ALA A 244 -25.03 -2.15 8.54
C ALA A 244 -26.25 -2.85 7.93
#